data_AF-B4H4C2-F1
#
_entry.id   AF-B4H4C2-F1
#
_cell.length_a   1.000
_cell.length_b   1.000
_cell.length_c   1.000
_cell.angle_alpha   90.00
_cell.angle_beta   90.00
_cell.angle_gamma   90.00
#
_symmetry.space_group_name_H-M   'P 1'
#
loop_
_entity.id
_entity.type
_entity.pdbx_description
1 polymer ?
#
loop_
_entity_poly.entity_id
_entity_poly.type
_entity_poly.pdbx_seq_one_letter_code
_entity_poly.pdbx_strand_id
1 'polypeptide(L)'
;MLISRRPRFEVFPPRVLHATNGAVENQEVARESLPDSGRRRAEQYKVFRDDEAPEIFDVEEARHQEQHLPDESDAALDQYYGLNLKRGIRGVFDIEDLVELLRKENVDDIFVCYVPEDLKYVDHLVVCSGRSYRHMISTAEFVRRMFKIKRTKGDILPRIEGDKSRDWMAMDLGNIALHIFSPRAREEYDLESLWAIGPKYDRESQKPHNPYGDLFMAQVPSPSRRAAKGRNVEIGLA
;
A
#
# COMPACT_ATOMS: atom_id res chain seq x y z
N MET A 1 -32.42 23.72 -1.56
CA MET A 1 -32.10 23.17 -0.23
C MET A 1 -32.85 21.87 -0.03
N LEU A 2 -32.20 20.73 -0.20
CA LEU A 2 -32.74 19.40 0.14
C LEU A 2 -31.64 18.63 0.86
N ILE A 3 -31.82 18.49 2.18
CA ILE A 3 -30.92 17.80 3.10
C ILE A 3 -31.30 16.31 3.05
N SER A 4 -30.49 15.51 2.35
CA SER A 4 -30.60 14.06 2.36
C SER A 4 -29.96 13.50 3.63
N ARG A 5 -30.78 12.87 4.48
CA ARG A 5 -30.35 12.20 5.72
C ARG A 5 -29.86 10.80 5.39
N ARG A 6 -28.60 10.49 5.72
CA ARG A 6 -28.04 9.13 5.65
C ARG A 6 -28.68 8.21 6.72
N PRO A 7 -28.98 6.94 6.42
CA PRO A 7 -29.41 5.99 7.43
C PRO A 7 -28.24 5.46 8.26
N ARG A 8 -28.55 5.16 9.52
CA ARG A 8 -27.70 4.71 10.62
C ARG A 8 -27.31 3.24 10.41
N PHE A 9 -26.00 2.94 10.39
CA PHE A 9 -25.48 1.57 10.38
C PHE A 9 -25.69 0.93 11.75
N GLU A 10 -26.47 -0.15 11.81
CA GLU A 10 -26.57 -1.04 12.97
C GLU A 10 -25.47 -2.10 12.90
N VAL A 11 -24.78 -2.29 14.02
CA VAL A 11 -23.69 -3.25 14.19
C VAL A 11 -24.30 -4.59 14.63
N PHE A 12 -24.26 -5.59 13.76
CA PHE A 12 -24.69 -6.96 14.09
C PHE A 12 -23.55 -7.74 14.78
N PRO A 13 -23.81 -8.44 15.90
CA PRO A 13 -22.82 -9.32 16.52
C PRO A 13 -22.68 -10.65 15.76
N PRO A 14 -21.52 -11.33 15.85
CA PRO A 14 -21.25 -12.57 15.10
C PRO A 14 -22.06 -13.77 15.63
N ARG A 15 -22.65 -14.50 14.68
CA ARG A 15 -23.41 -15.76 14.86
C ARG A 15 -22.46 -16.92 15.17
N VAL A 16 -22.66 -17.57 16.32
CA VAL A 16 -22.02 -18.85 16.68
C VAL A 16 -22.91 -19.99 16.16
N LEU A 17 -22.33 -20.89 15.35
CA LEU A 17 -23.00 -22.09 14.85
C LEU A 17 -22.93 -23.19 15.91
N HIS A 18 -24.08 -23.63 16.41
CA HIS A 18 -24.21 -24.85 17.19
C HIS A 18 -24.66 -25.99 16.27
N ALA A 19 -23.85 -27.03 16.14
CA ALA A 19 -24.27 -28.33 15.64
C ALA A 19 -24.67 -29.21 16.83
N THR A 20 -25.91 -29.66 16.87
CA THR A 20 -26.41 -30.63 17.86
C THR A 20 -26.72 -31.94 17.14
N ASN A 21 -25.97 -33.00 17.44
CA ASN A 21 -26.40 -34.39 17.26
C ASN A 21 -26.74 -34.96 18.64
N GLY A 22 -27.85 -35.68 18.73
CA GLY A 22 -28.47 -36.08 19.98
C GLY A 22 -28.04 -37.43 20.54
N ALA A 23 -28.78 -37.81 21.60
CA ALA A 23 -28.78 -39.08 22.34
C ALA A 23 -27.56 -39.23 23.28
N VAL A 24 -27.65 -39.63 24.55
CA VAL A 24 -28.66 -40.36 25.34
C VAL A 24 -28.58 -39.90 26.80
N GLU A 25 -29.73 -39.94 27.45
CA GLU A 25 -30.06 -39.86 28.88
C GLU A 25 -29.13 -40.66 29.83
N ASN A 26 -28.81 -40.10 31.00
CA ASN A 26 -28.89 -40.81 32.30
C ASN A 26 -28.73 -39.87 33.50
N GLN A 27 -29.63 -40.10 34.48
CA GLN A 27 -29.79 -39.42 35.77
C GLN A 27 -28.63 -39.73 36.75
N GLU A 28 -28.31 -38.79 37.66
CA GLU A 28 -28.55 -38.96 39.11
C GLU A 28 -27.85 -37.89 40.00
N VAL A 29 -28.71 -37.25 40.82
CA VAL A 29 -28.60 -36.79 42.22
C VAL A 29 -27.43 -35.94 42.73
N ALA A 30 -27.80 -34.75 43.21
CA ALA A 30 -27.00 -33.81 44.01
C ALA A 30 -26.77 -34.30 45.46
N ARG A 31 -25.58 -34.02 46.03
CA ARG A 31 -25.35 -33.87 47.48
C ARG A 31 -24.31 -32.77 47.76
N GLU A 32 -24.67 -31.89 48.69
CA GLU A 32 -23.89 -30.74 49.20
C GLU A 32 -22.74 -31.15 50.13
N SER A 33 -21.65 -30.36 50.16
CA SER A 33 -20.99 -29.89 51.39
C SER A 33 -19.82 -28.92 51.09
N LEU A 34 -19.82 -27.76 51.77
CA LEU A 34 -18.84 -26.65 51.71
C LEU A 34 -17.56 -26.94 52.58
N PRO A 35 -16.64 -25.97 52.78
CA PRO A 35 -15.30 -25.91 52.18
C PRO A 35 -14.19 -26.28 53.18
N ASP A 36 -12.95 -26.43 52.73
CA ASP A 36 -11.78 -25.72 53.28
C ASP A 36 -10.44 -26.42 52.96
N SER A 37 -9.43 -25.58 52.73
CA SER A 37 -8.00 -25.83 52.86
C SER A 37 -7.33 -26.77 51.86
N GLY A 38 -6.95 -26.20 50.69
CA GLY A 38 -6.06 -26.93 49.78
C GLY A 38 -5.73 -26.28 48.44
N ARG A 39 -5.90 -24.97 48.25
CA ARG A 39 -5.34 -24.33 47.04
C ARG A 39 -3.85 -24.09 47.23
N ARG A 40 -3.04 -24.94 46.61
CA ARG A 40 -1.75 -24.63 45.97
C ARG A 40 -1.26 -25.92 45.28
N ARG A 41 -0.92 -25.83 43.98
CA ARG A 41 -0.34 -26.90 43.11
C ARG A 41 -1.27 -27.90 42.38
N ALA A 42 -2.37 -27.47 41.76
CA ALA A 42 -3.06 -28.29 40.73
C ALA A 42 -3.12 -27.66 39.33
N GLU A 43 -2.64 -26.42 39.14
CA GLU A 43 -2.80 -25.67 37.87
C GLU A 43 -1.56 -25.70 36.97
N GLN A 44 -0.53 -26.51 37.27
CA GLN A 44 0.75 -26.47 36.55
C GLN A 44 0.98 -27.62 35.56
N TYR A 45 -0.04 -28.45 35.30
CA TYR A 45 0.06 -29.54 34.32
C TYR A 45 -1.01 -29.35 33.25
N LYS A 46 -0.57 -29.13 32.02
CA LYS A 46 -1.44 -29.26 30.85
C LYS A 46 -1.75 -30.74 30.71
N VAL A 47 -3.01 -31.11 30.88
CA VAL A 47 -3.47 -32.49 30.65
C VAL A 47 -3.41 -32.71 29.13
N PHE A 48 -2.37 -33.39 28.67
CA PHE A 48 -2.28 -33.83 27.28
C PHE A 48 -3.25 -34.99 27.11
N ARG A 49 -4.17 -34.83 26.16
CA ARG A 49 -5.05 -35.92 25.73
C ARG A 49 -4.44 -36.57 24.49
N ASP A 50 -4.65 -37.87 24.33
CA ASP A 50 -4.07 -38.64 23.20
C ASP A 50 -4.53 -38.11 21.83
N ASP A 51 -5.70 -37.46 21.76
CA ASP A 51 -6.21 -36.77 20.57
C ASP A 51 -5.47 -35.46 20.23
N GLU A 52 -4.68 -34.91 21.16
CA GLU A 52 -3.84 -33.74 20.94
C GLU A 52 -2.37 -34.10 20.67
N ALA A 53 -2.04 -35.40 20.61
CA ALA A 53 -0.68 -35.85 20.35
C ALA A 53 -0.26 -35.49 18.91
N PRO A 54 0.94 -34.91 18.70
CA PRO A 54 1.45 -34.71 17.36
C PRO A 54 1.65 -36.07 16.70
N GLU A 55 1.00 -36.30 15.57
CA GLU A 55 1.21 -37.50 14.76
C GLU A 55 2.66 -37.51 14.27
N ILE A 56 3.37 -38.60 14.59
CA ILE A 56 4.74 -38.80 14.14
C ILE A 56 4.67 -39.54 12.81
N PHE A 57 4.72 -38.78 11.73
CA PHE A 57 4.80 -39.33 10.38
C PHE A 57 6.10 -40.11 10.18
N ASP A 58 6.04 -41.16 9.38
CA ASP A 58 7.26 -41.82 8.92
C ASP A 58 8.00 -40.96 7.87
N VAL A 59 9.23 -41.35 7.55
CA VAL A 59 10.11 -40.57 6.65
C VAL A 59 9.52 -40.46 5.23
N GLU A 60 8.74 -41.44 4.78
CA GLU A 60 8.13 -41.44 3.45
C GLU A 60 6.86 -40.59 3.40
N GLU A 61 6.03 -40.67 4.44
CA GLU A 61 4.81 -39.90 4.64
C GLU A 61 5.12 -38.40 4.78
N ALA A 62 6.15 -38.05 5.55
CA ALA A 62 6.62 -36.67 5.67
C ALA A 62 7.09 -36.10 4.31
N ARG A 63 7.80 -36.90 3.50
CA ARG A 63 8.23 -36.49 2.15
C ARG A 63 7.06 -36.34 1.19
N HIS A 64 6.07 -37.22 1.26
CA HIS A 64 4.86 -37.11 0.43
C HIS A 64 4.06 -35.87 0.78
N GLN A 65 4.01 -35.49 2.06
CA GLN A 65 3.36 -34.26 2.52
C GLN A 65 4.14 -33.00 2.12
N GLU A 66 5.48 -33.01 2.20
CA GLU A 66 6.34 -31.95 1.65
C GLU A 66 6.16 -31.78 0.14
N GLN A 67 5.94 -32.86 -0.61
CA GLN A 67 5.66 -32.82 -2.05
C GLN A 67 4.24 -32.31 -2.38
N HIS A 68 3.31 -32.39 -1.43
CA HIS A 68 1.95 -31.87 -1.54
C HIS A 68 1.77 -30.48 -0.92
N LEU A 69 2.83 -29.87 -0.36
CA LEU A 69 2.78 -28.45 -0.05
C LEU A 69 2.57 -27.69 -1.36
N PRO A 70 1.67 -26.70 -1.41
CA PRO A 70 1.57 -25.80 -2.55
C PRO A 70 2.97 -25.24 -2.80
N ASP A 71 3.44 -25.33 -4.04
CA ASP A 71 4.70 -24.74 -4.44
C ASP A 71 4.67 -23.26 -4.01
N GLU A 72 5.69 -22.75 -3.31
CA GLU A 72 5.77 -21.33 -2.89
C GLU A 72 5.56 -20.36 -4.07
N SER A 73 5.77 -20.85 -5.30
CA SER A 73 5.51 -20.15 -6.55
C SER A 73 4.02 -19.89 -6.85
N ASP A 74 3.10 -20.76 -6.39
CA ASP A 74 1.66 -20.61 -6.59
C ASP A 74 1.07 -19.53 -5.67
N ALA A 75 1.57 -19.41 -4.43
CA ALA A 75 1.18 -18.33 -3.52
C ALA A 75 1.67 -16.95 -4.01
N ALA A 76 2.81 -16.89 -4.70
CA ALA A 76 3.35 -15.64 -5.26
C ALA A 76 2.56 -15.13 -6.49
N LEU A 77 1.85 -16.01 -7.19
CA LEU A 77 0.99 -15.68 -8.34
C LEU A 77 -0.30 -14.96 -7.91
N ASP A 78 -0.80 -15.25 -6.71
CA ASP A 78 -2.07 -14.69 -6.21
C ASP A 78 -2.02 -13.17 -6.03
N GLN A 79 -0.86 -12.62 -5.64
CA GLN A 79 -0.70 -11.16 -5.43
C GLN A 79 -0.94 -10.35 -6.72
N TYR A 80 -0.67 -10.92 -7.89
CA TYR A 80 -0.85 -10.26 -9.19
C TYR A 80 -2.09 -10.73 -9.93
N TYR A 81 -2.87 -11.64 -9.34
CA TYR A 81 -4.10 -12.13 -9.97
C TYR A 81 -5.02 -10.97 -10.37
N GLY A 82 -5.49 -11.01 -11.63
CA GLY A 82 -6.33 -9.98 -12.22
C GLY A 82 -5.61 -8.71 -12.71
N LEU A 83 -4.28 -8.61 -12.63
CA LEU A 83 -3.53 -7.48 -13.20
C LEU A 83 -2.95 -7.80 -14.58
N ASN A 84 -2.97 -6.82 -15.49
CA ASN A 84 -2.30 -6.93 -16.77
C ASN A 84 -0.77 -6.77 -16.63
N LEU A 85 -0.05 -7.87 -16.81
CA LEU A 85 1.42 -7.91 -16.72
C LEU A 85 2.14 -7.61 -18.05
N LYS A 86 1.41 -7.43 -19.15
CA LYS A 86 2.00 -7.07 -20.43
C LYS A 86 2.41 -5.60 -20.43
N ARG A 87 3.41 -5.25 -21.24
CA ARG A 87 3.79 -3.85 -21.48
C ARG A 87 2.66 -3.11 -22.20
N GLY A 88 2.46 -1.84 -21.85
CA GLY A 88 1.55 -0.96 -22.57
C GLY A 88 2.00 -0.65 -24.01
N ILE A 89 1.13 0.01 -24.76
CA ILE A 89 1.37 0.32 -26.19
C ILE A 89 2.24 1.56 -26.34
N ARG A 90 1.90 2.64 -25.64
CA ARG A 90 2.60 3.94 -25.72
C ARG A 90 3.77 4.06 -24.73
N GLY A 91 3.74 3.28 -23.67
CA GLY A 91 4.76 3.29 -22.62
C GLY A 91 4.79 1.98 -21.85
N VAL A 92 5.39 1.99 -20.65
CA VAL A 92 5.43 0.78 -19.81
C VAL A 92 4.04 0.45 -19.26
N PHE A 93 3.26 1.48 -18.94
CA PHE A 93 1.86 1.39 -18.54
C PHE A 93 0.93 2.05 -19.55
N ASP A 94 -0.19 1.40 -19.81
CA ASP A 94 -1.40 2.07 -20.28
C ASP A 94 -2.15 2.64 -19.07
N ILE A 95 -2.98 3.67 -19.28
CA ILE A 95 -3.63 4.39 -18.19
C ILE A 95 -4.64 3.50 -17.45
N GLU A 96 -5.36 2.64 -18.17
CA GLU A 96 -6.32 1.69 -17.62
C GLU A 96 -5.63 0.71 -16.66
N ASP A 97 -4.50 0.14 -17.10
CA ASP A 97 -3.70 -0.79 -16.29
C ASP A 97 -3.22 -0.12 -14.98
N LEU A 98 -2.76 1.14 -15.06
CA LEU A 98 -2.30 1.87 -13.88
C LEU A 98 -3.45 2.18 -12.93
N VAL A 99 -4.61 2.58 -13.45
CA VAL A 99 -5.80 2.85 -12.62
C VAL A 99 -6.30 1.57 -11.95
N GLU A 100 -6.32 0.43 -12.64
CA GLU A 100 -6.67 -0.86 -12.05
C GLU A 100 -5.70 -1.26 -10.93
N LEU A 101 -4.41 -1.06 -11.15
CA LEU A 101 -3.36 -1.30 -10.15
C LEU A 101 -3.59 -0.42 -8.90
N LEU A 102 -3.84 0.88 -9.08
CA LEU A 102 -4.08 1.80 -7.96
C LEU A 102 -5.38 1.46 -7.21
N ARG A 103 -6.43 1.01 -7.93
CA ARG A 103 -7.67 0.52 -7.31
C ARG A 103 -7.44 -0.75 -6.50
N LYS A 104 -6.61 -1.67 -6.99
CA LYS A 104 -6.24 -2.90 -6.27
C LYS A 104 -5.51 -2.60 -4.95
N GLU A 105 -4.66 -1.57 -4.95
CA GLU A 105 -4.00 -1.07 -3.73
C GLU A 105 -4.95 -0.28 -2.80
N ASN A 106 -6.23 -0.12 -3.16
CA ASN A 106 -7.22 0.66 -2.40
C ASN A 106 -6.76 2.09 -2.11
N VAL A 107 -6.23 2.74 -3.15
CA VAL A 107 -5.90 4.16 -3.17
C VAL A 107 -7.17 4.96 -3.43
N ASP A 108 -7.32 6.08 -2.73
CA ASP A 108 -8.52 6.91 -2.78
C ASP A 108 -8.38 8.03 -3.82
N ASP A 109 -9.51 8.58 -4.26
CA ASP A 109 -9.62 9.77 -5.11
C ASP A 109 -8.68 9.74 -6.33
N ILE A 110 -8.84 8.79 -7.25
CA ILE A 110 -7.98 8.74 -8.44
C ILE A 110 -8.49 9.77 -9.45
N PHE A 111 -7.69 10.82 -9.68
CA PHE A 111 -7.88 11.82 -10.73
C PHE A 111 -6.91 11.54 -11.88
N VAL A 112 -7.42 11.62 -13.11
CA VAL A 112 -6.63 11.42 -14.33
C VAL A 112 -6.90 12.58 -15.27
N CYS A 113 -5.84 13.23 -15.73
CA CYS A 113 -5.91 14.30 -16.72
C CYS A 113 -5.07 13.92 -17.95
N TYR A 114 -5.63 14.12 -19.13
CA TYR A 114 -4.86 14.11 -20.37
C TYR A 114 -4.12 15.44 -20.50
N VAL A 115 -2.84 15.39 -20.83
CA VAL A 115 -2.01 16.58 -21.00
C VAL A 115 -1.77 16.79 -22.51
N PRO A 116 -2.08 17.98 -23.05
CA PRO A 116 -1.84 18.27 -24.46
C PRO A 116 -0.36 18.14 -24.85
N GLU A 117 -0.11 17.59 -26.04
CA GLU A 117 1.25 17.31 -26.55
C GLU A 117 2.09 18.59 -26.70
N ASP A 118 1.46 19.75 -26.86
CA ASP A 118 2.11 21.06 -26.96
C ASP A 118 2.95 21.42 -25.72
N LEU A 119 2.56 20.90 -24.54
CA LEU A 119 3.27 21.15 -23.28
C LEU A 119 4.54 20.29 -23.13
N LYS A 120 4.74 19.27 -23.98
CA LYS A 120 5.92 18.38 -24.00
C LYS A 120 6.35 17.88 -22.62
N TYR A 121 5.37 17.52 -21.78
CA TYR A 121 5.62 17.05 -20.42
C TYR A 121 5.39 15.54 -20.31
N VAL A 122 4.13 15.11 -20.23
CA VAL A 122 3.69 13.71 -20.23
C VAL A 122 2.39 13.59 -21.02
N ASP A 123 1.94 12.38 -21.33
CA ASP A 123 0.63 12.16 -21.98
C ASP A 123 -0.50 12.21 -20.94
N HIS A 124 -0.27 11.67 -19.74
CA HIS A 124 -1.24 11.64 -18.66
C HIS A 124 -0.64 12.07 -17.32
N LEU A 125 -1.40 12.90 -16.60
CA LEU A 125 -1.16 13.21 -15.19
C LEU A 125 -2.15 12.43 -14.34
N VAL A 126 -1.65 11.67 -13.38
CA VAL A 126 -2.47 10.92 -12.41
C VAL A 126 -2.19 11.46 -11.02
N VAL A 127 -3.26 11.83 -10.31
CA VAL A 127 -3.20 12.32 -8.94
C VAL A 127 -4.08 11.42 -8.08
N CYS A 128 -3.55 10.91 -6.97
CA CYS A 128 -4.28 10.02 -6.07
C CYS A 128 -3.98 10.29 -4.59
N SER A 129 -4.87 9.86 -3.70
CA SER A 129 -4.81 10.09 -2.26
C SER A 129 -4.43 8.83 -1.51
N GLY A 130 -3.34 8.88 -0.76
CA GLY A 130 -2.94 7.81 0.17
C GLY A 130 -3.43 8.07 1.59
N ARG A 131 -4.13 7.10 2.18
CA ARG A 131 -4.64 7.16 3.58
C ARG A 131 -3.61 7.43 4.67
N SER A 132 -2.33 7.10 4.43
CA SER A 132 -1.23 7.38 5.36
C SER A 132 0.09 7.37 4.62
N TYR A 133 1.13 7.95 5.22
CA TYR A 133 2.49 7.91 4.66
C TYR A 133 2.98 6.48 4.36
N ARG A 134 2.70 5.51 5.24
CA ARG A 134 3.05 4.11 4.99
C ARG A 134 2.31 3.53 3.79
N HIS A 135 1.03 3.89 3.65
CA HIS A 135 0.23 3.48 2.51
C HIS A 135 0.79 4.08 1.21
N MET A 136 1.12 5.38 1.21
CA MET A 136 1.74 6.05 0.05
C MET A 136 3.05 5.37 -0.39
N ILE A 137 3.96 5.06 0.55
CA ILE A 137 5.20 4.34 0.23
C ILE A 137 4.92 2.96 -0.35
N SER A 138 4.01 2.21 0.28
CA SER A 138 3.64 0.86 -0.17
C SER A 138 3.12 0.88 -1.59
N THR A 139 2.21 1.80 -1.90
CA THR A 139 1.66 2.00 -3.25
C THR A 139 2.75 2.37 -4.24
N ALA A 140 3.64 3.32 -3.91
CA ALA A 140 4.72 3.76 -4.79
C ALA A 140 5.70 2.60 -5.10
N GLU A 141 6.09 1.82 -4.10
CA GLU A 141 6.95 0.65 -4.30
C GLU A 141 6.24 -0.47 -5.08
N PHE A 142 4.94 -0.65 -4.88
CA PHE A 142 4.15 -1.61 -5.67
C PHE A 142 4.09 -1.20 -7.14
N VAL A 143 3.77 0.06 -7.46
CA VAL A 143 3.81 0.60 -8.82
C VAL A 143 5.19 0.42 -9.44
N ARG A 144 6.26 0.72 -8.69
CA ARG A 144 7.66 0.54 -9.13
C ARG A 144 7.99 -0.93 -9.43
N ARG A 145 7.49 -1.86 -8.61
CA ARG A 145 7.66 -3.30 -8.83
C ARG A 145 6.93 -3.76 -10.10
N MET A 146 5.70 -3.30 -10.30
CA MET A 146 4.91 -3.58 -11.50
C MET A 146 5.58 -3.00 -12.76
N PHE A 147 6.13 -1.78 -12.66
CA PHE A 147 6.95 -1.21 -13.72
C PHE A 147 8.14 -2.11 -14.06
N LYS A 148 8.85 -2.61 -13.04
CA LYS A 148 10.00 -3.52 -13.25
C LYS A 148 9.63 -4.80 -14.00
N ILE A 149 8.41 -5.30 -13.80
CA ILE A 149 7.88 -6.50 -14.47
C ILE A 149 7.50 -6.18 -15.93
N LYS A 150 6.79 -5.07 -16.17
CA LYS A 150 6.27 -4.68 -17.50
C LYS A 150 7.33 -4.08 -18.43
N ARG A 151 8.43 -3.55 -17.89
CA ARG A 151 9.44 -2.82 -18.68
C ARG A 151 10.32 -3.72 -19.56
N THR A 152 10.97 -3.11 -20.52
CA THR A 152 12.03 -3.72 -21.35
C THR A 152 13.42 -3.29 -20.88
N LYS A 153 14.49 -3.88 -21.43
CA LYS A 153 15.88 -3.58 -21.03
C LYS A 153 16.29 -2.11 -21.26
N GLY A 154 15.63 -1.39 -22.16
CA GLY A 154 15.92 0.02 -22.46
C GLY A 154 15.24 1.02 -21.53
N ASP A 155 14.22 0.60 -20.78
CA ASP A 155 13.45 1.49 -19.93
C ASP A 155 14.14 1.70 -18.56
N ILE A 156 14.28 2.97 -18.16
CA ILE A 156 14.87 3.34 -16.87
C ILE A 156 13.85 3.06 -15.77
N LEU A 157 14.30 2.47 -14.67
CA LEU A 157 13.41 2.20 -13.54
C LEU A 157 13.01 3.52 -12.86
N PRO A 158 11.72 3.78 -12.62
CA PRO A 158 11.27 5.02 -12.01
C PRO A 158 11.83 5.16 -10.61
N ARG A 159 12.25 6.38 -10.28
CA ARG A 159 12.63 6.78 -8.93
C ARG A 159 11.39 7.32 -8.21
N ILE A 160 11.29 7.00 -6.92
CA ILE A 160 10.28 7.60 -6.04
C ILE A 160 10.88 8.91 -5.53
N GLU A 161 10.30 10.02 -5.97
CA GLU A 161 10.64 11.35 -5.47
C GLU A 161 9.73 11.69 -4.28
N GLY A 162 10.27 12.38 -3.28
CA GLY A 162 9.52 12.72 -2.07
C GLY A 162 9.33 11.56 -1.09
N ASP A 163 10.13 10.49 -1.19
CA ASP A 163 10.08 9.32 -0.29
C ASP A 163 10.20 9.67 1.21
N LYS A 164 10.89 10.76 1.55
CA LYS A 164 11.02 11.30 2.92
C LYS A 164 9.91 12.26 3.31
N SER A 165 9.13 12.75 2.35
CA SER A 165 7.99 13.64 2.58
C SER A 165 6.78 12.84 2.99
N ARG A 166 6.07 13.29 4.03
CA ARG A 166 4.85 12.61 4.49
C ARG A 166 3.60 12.97 3.70
N ASP A 167 3.70 14.01 2.89
CA ASP A 167 2.55 14.68 2.30
C ASP A 167 2.45 14.47 0.79
N TRP A 168 3.58 14.23 0.12
CA TRP A 168 3.61 14.13 -1.33
C TRP A 168 4.76 13.26 -1.82
N MET A 169 4.43 12.31 -2.70
CA MET A 169 5.37 11.53 -3.50
C MET A 169 5.03 11.65 -4.97
N ALA A 170 6.06 11.62 -5.82
CA ALA A 170 5.91 11.65 -7.27
C ALA A 170 6.74 10.55 -7.93
N MET A 171 6.23 10.03 -9.04
CA MET A 171 6.90 9.03 -9.87
C MET A 171 6.69 9.36 -11.34
N ASP A 172 7.79 9.38 -12.09
CA ASP A 172 7.78 9.48 -13.54
C ASP A 172 7.81 8.08 -14.16
N LEU A 173 6.73 7.69 -14.82
CA LEU A 173 6.58 6.38 -15.47
C LEU A 173 6.83 6.46 -17.00
N GLY A 174 7.41 7.56 -17.49
CA GLY A 174 7.66 7.83 -18.90
C GLY A 174 6.55 8.65 -19.53
N ASN A 175 5.47 8.01 -19.96
CA ASN A 175 4.31 8.71 -20.55
C ASN A 175 3.26 9.14 -19.50
N ILE A 176 3.42 8.72 -18.24
CA ILE A 176 2.49 9.03 -17.16
C ILE A 176 3.26 9.60 -15.96
N ALA A 177 2.82 10.75 -15.45
CA ALA A 177 3.28 11.30 -14.18
C ALA A 177 2.30 10.93 -13.05
N LEU A 178 2.75 10.14 -12.08
CA LEU A 178 1.94 9.74 -10.93
C LEU A 178 2.30 10.58 -9.70
N HIS A 179 1.29 11.22 -9.11
CA HIS A 179 1.39 11.98 -7.87
C HIS A 179 0.52 11.35 -6.79
N ILE A 180 1.13 11.00 -5.66
CA ILE A 180 0.45 10.42 -4.51
C ILE A 180 0.52 11.43 -3.37
N PHE A 181 -0.64 11.93 -2.94
CA PHE A 181 -0.76 12.94 -1.88
C PHE A 181 -1.37 12.37 -0.60
N SER A 182 -1.05 12.99 0.53
CA SER A 182 -1.93 12.91 1.71
C SER A 182 -3.22 13.70 1.42
N PRO A 183 -4.38 13.33 2.00
CA PRO A 183 -5.65 14.03 1.73
C PRO A 183 -5.56 15.53 2.01
N ARG A 184 -4.87 15.91 3.10
CA ARG A 184 -4.63 17.31 3.46
C ARG A 184 -3.79 18.04 2.42
N ALA A 185 -2.67 17.44 1.99
CA ALA A 185 -1.78 18.09 1.03
C ALA A 185 -2.47 18.26 -0.32
N ARG A 186 -3.32 17.31 -0.73
CA ARG A 186 -4.08 17.42 -1.96
C ARG A 186 -4.99 18.65 -1.99
N GLU A 187 -5.69 18.92 -0.89
CA GLU A 187 -6.52 20.12 -0.75
C GLU A 187 -5.69 21.42 -0.74
N GLU A 188 -4.47 21.37 -0.18
CA GLU A 188 -3.57 22.53 -0.10
C GLU A 188 -2.93 22.87 -1.45
N TYR A 189 -2.52 21.87 -2.22
CA TYR A 189 -1.85 22.07 -3.51
C TYR A 189 -2.82 22.16 -4.70
N ASP A 190 -4.00 21.54 -4.63
CA ASP A 190 -5.07 21.57 -5.63
C ASP A 190 -4.60 21.44 -7.10
N LEU A 191 -3.70 20.48 -7.36
CA LEU A 191 -3.14 20.28 -8.71
C LEU A 191 -4.21 19.95 -9.75
N GLU A 192 -5.34 19.39 -9.33
CA GLU A 192 -6.45 19.07 -10.23
C GLU A 192 -7.01 20.31 -10.90
N SER A 193 -7.27 21.37 -10.12
CA SER A 193 -7.76 22.65 -10.64
C SER A 193 -6.77 23.28 -11.62
N LEU A 194 -5.48 23.27 -11.27
CA LEU A 194 -4.41 23.80 -12.09
C LEU A 194 -4.36 23.12 -13.47
N TRP A 195 -4.42 21.78 -13.49
CA TRP A 195 -4.25 21.01 -14.73
C TRP A 195 -5.55 20.81 -15.51
N ALA A 196 -6.72 20.79 -14.86
CA ALA A 196 -8.00 20.62 -15.54
C ALA A 196 -8.56 21.92 -16.15
N ILE A 197 -8.43 23.04 -15.44
CA ILE A 197 -9.07 24.31 -15.81
C ILE A 197 -8.04 25.36 -16.26
N GLY A 198 -6.78 25.19 -15.84
CA GLY A 198 -5.67 26.09 -16.14
C GLY A 198 -5.42 27.14 -15.05
N PRO A 199 -4.21 27.74 -15.03
CA PRO A 199 -3.75 28.63 -13.96
C PRO A 199 -4.62 29.88 -13.78
N LYS A 200 -5.31 30.30 -14.84
CA LYS A 200 -6.21 31.46 -14.83
C LYS A 200 -7.47 31.26 -13.98
N TYR A 201 -7.82 30.03 -13.60
CA TYR A 201 -8.98 29.73 -12.75
C TYR A 201 -8.60 29.01 -11.46
N ASP A 202 -7.32 28.73 -11.27
CA ASP A 202 -6.81 28.11 -10.06
C ASP A 202 -6.68 29.16 -8.94
N ARG A 203 -7.21 28.83 -7.76
CA ARG A 203 -7.28 29.75 -6.62
C ARG A 203 -5.89 29.99 -6.03
N GLU A 204 -5.04 28.97 -6.06
CA GLU A 204 -3.67 29.03 -5.55
C GLU A 204 -2.79 29.90 -6.46
N SER A 205 -2.91 29.74 -7.78
CA SER A 205 -2.24 30.57 -8.79
C SER A 205 -2.69 32.03 -8.78
N GLN A 206 -3.93 32.31 -8.36
CA GLN A 206 -4.47 33.67 -8.27
C GLN A 206 -4.14 34.41 -6.97
N LYS A 207 -3.43 33.77 -6.01
CA LYS A 207 -3.05 34.45 -4.76
C LYS A 207 -2.24 35.71 -5.06
N PRO A 208 -2.57 36.86 -4.43
CA PRO A 208 -1.87 38.11 -4.69
C PRO A 208 -0.39 37.93 -4.35
N HIS A 209 0.47 38.34 -5.27
CA HIS A 209 1.92 38.24 -5.13
C HIS A 209 2.38 38.83 -3.79
N ASN A 210 2.95 37.98 -2.93
CA ASN A 210 3.52 38.41 -1.66
C ASN A 210 5.01 38.69 -1.85
N PRO A 211 5.44 39.97 -1.85
CA PRO A 211 6.85 40.32 -2.08
C PRO A 211 7.78 39.75 -1.00
N TYR A 212 7.26 39.35 0.17
CA TYR A 212 8.04 38.72 1.24
C TYR A 212 8.20 37.20 1.08
N GLY A 213 7.33 36.55 0.30
CA GLY A 213 7.42 35.10 0.03
C GLY A 213 8.66 34.74 -0.80
N ASP A 214 8.94 35.54 -1.83
CA ASP A 214 10.07 35.33 -2.73
C ASP A 214 11.42 35.59 -2.03
N LEU A 215 11.47 36.59 -1.15
CA LEU A 215 12.65 36.89 -0.31
C LEU A 215 12.98 35.70 0.61
N PHE A 216 11.96 35.08 1.22
CA PHE A 216 12.14 33.92 2.09
C PHE A 216 12.55 32.66 1.29
N MET A 217 11.94 32.42 0.12
CA MET A 217 12.27 31.29 -0.74
C MET A 217 13.66 31.40 -1.39
N ALA A 218 14.12 32.62 -1.70
CA ALA A 218 15.47 32.87 -2.21
C ALA A 218 16.58 32.63 -1.17
N GLN A 219 16.25 32.63 0.12
CA GLN A 219 17.18 32.37 1.22
C GLN A 219 17.25 30.90 1.64
N VAL A 220 16.35 30.05 1.13
CA VAL A 220 16.45 28.60 1.33
C VAL A 220 17.49 28.07 0.34
N PRO A 221 18.64 27.53 0.79
CA PRO A 221 19.59 26.94 -0.12
C PRO A 221 18.91 25.77 -0.85
N SER A 222 18.86 25.85 -2.18
CA SER A 222 18.38 24.77 -3.04
C SER A 222 19.07 23.45 -2.63
N PRO A 223 18.33 22.35 -2.40
CA PRO A 223 18.96 21.08 -2.05
C PRO A 223 19.59 20.49 -3.31
N SER A 224 20.80 20.93 -3.63
CA SER A 224 21.55 20.45 -4.78
C SER A 224 23.03 20.27 -4.46
N ARG A 225 23.48 19.03 -4.71
CA ARG A 225 24.85 18.63 -5.02
C ARG A 225 25.86 18.77 -3.88
N ARG A 226 25.89 17.75 -3.00
CA ARG A 226 27.18 17.33 -2.43
C ARG A 226 28.07 16.88 -3.58
N ALA A 227 29.02 17.75 -3.90
CA ALA A 227 30.12 17.52 -4.81
C ALA A 227 30.88 16.23 -4.44
N ALA A 228 30.94 15.30 -5.39
CA ALA A 228 32.03 14.35 -5.47
C ALA A 228 33.30 15.13 -5.86
N LYS A 229 34.01 15.66 -4.87
CA LYS A 229 35.37 16.16 -5.06
C LYS A 229 36.29 14.95 -5.06
N GLY A 230 36.59 14.44 -6.26
CA GLY A 230 37.67 13.48 -6.48
C GLY A 230 38.97 14.03 -5.91
N ARG A 231 39.61 13.25 -5.06
CA ARG A 231 40.97 13.49 -4.58
C ARG A 231 41.93 13.20 -5.73
N ASN A 232 42.59 14.23 -6.26
CA ASN A 232 43.81 14.05 -7.03
C ASN A 232 44.91 13.61 -6.05
N VAL A 233 45.46 12.43 -6.28
CA VAL A 233 46.71 11.97 -5.66
C VAL A 233 47.81 12.31 -6.66
N GLU A 234 48.56 13.38 -6.38
CA GLU A 234 49.87 13.59 -6.99
C GLU A 234 50.86 12.63 -6.33
N ILE A 235 51.32 11.65 -7.09
CA ILE A 235 52.51 10.85 -6.79
C ILE A 235 53.69 11.55 -7.46
N GLY A 236 54.42 12.35 -6.69
CA GLY A 236 55.71 12.91 -7.08
C GLY A 236 56.84 11.93 -6.72
N LEU A 237 57.69 11.63 -7.71
CA LEU A 237 58.98 10.97 -7.52
C LEU A 237 59.91 11.82 -6.64
N ALA A 238 60.55 11.17 -5.67
CA ALA A 238 61.94 11.36 -5.26
C ALA A 238 62.41 10.11 -4.51
#